data_AF-A0AAX0AV96-F1
#
_entry.id   AF-A0AAX0AV96-F1
#
_cell.length_a   1.000
_cell.length_b   1.000
_cell.length_c   1.000
_cell.angle_alpha   90.00
_cell.angle_beta   90.00
_cell.angle_gamma   90.00
#
_symmetry.space_group_name_H-M   'P 1'
#
loop_
_entity.id
_entity.type
_entity.pdbx_description
1 polymer ?
#
loop_
_entity_poly.entity_id
_entity_poly.type
_entity_poly.pdbx_seq_one_letter_code
_entity_poly.pdbx_strand_id
1 'polypeptide(L)'
;MIGLIQQNIFLVIVIVALIIAIAAYVINENEKESEETIVREFYGLGTIIRLRVDGKNGEKAIQEAIDRLNIIENKMSVFKEFSEVSMINKNAGVSNQAVSTDTYFVINKAVEYSRLSEGTFDPTIKPIVSLWRIGSDNPRIPNKSEITNNLKLVNYEDIILDKKSHSIGLKHTKQAIDIGGIAKGYAADEVKKVFENNRIKSALIDLGGNIYALGTKPDKTLWKVGIQNPIDTRGEHIGVICVENKSVVTSGNYERFFTKEGKIYHHIIDPKTGYPSESEVISSTIISDHSIDGDGLSTGAYIMGIEKSIKLIESLKGIDAIFITKNKEVYATSGIKNNFKITNTEFNYKDSL
;
A
#
# COMPACT_ATOMS: atom_id res chain seq x y z
N MET A 1 -42.57 -43.74 -48.43
CA MET A 1 -43.19 -42.87 -47.40
C MET A 1 -42.34 -42.80 -46.14
N ILE A 2 -41.97 -43.92 -45.53
CA ILE A 2 -41.18 -43.98 -44.27
C ILE A 2 -39.78 -43.35 -44.40
N GLY A 3 -39.06 -43.59 -45.51
CA GLY A 3 -37.71 -43.02 -45.72
C GLY A 3 -37.68 -41.49 -45.88
N LEU A 4 -38.72 -40.90 -46.49
CA LEU A 4 -38.89 -39.44 -46.61
C LEU A 4 -39.19 -38.81 -45.23
N ILE A 5 -39.97 -39.49 -44.40
CA ILE A 5 -40.26 -39.04 -43.03
C ILE A 5 -38.99 -39.09 -42.18
N GLN A 6 -38.17 -40.14 -42.29
CA GLN A 6 -36.89 -40.24 -41.58
C GLN A 6 -35.86 -39.20 -42.02
N GLN A 7 -35.77 -38.90 -43.33
CA GLN A 7 -34.91 -37.82 -43.83
C GLN A 7 -35.34 -36.44 -43.33
N ASN A 8 -36.65 -36.17 -43.29
CA ASN A 8 -37.19 -34.92 -42.78
C ASN A 8 -36.95 -34.76 -41.27
N ILE A 9 -37.08 -35.84 -40.49
CA ILE A 9 -36.78 -35.83 -39.05
C ILE A 9 -35.29 -35.57 -38.81
N PHE A 10 -34.41 -36.23 -39.56
CA PHE A 10 -32.96 -36.01 -39.42
C PHE A 10 -32.57 -34.57 -39.76
N LEU A 11 -33.13 -34.01 -40.83
CA LEU A 11 -32.89 -32.61 -41.23
C LEU A 11 -33.34 -31.61 -40.15
N VAL A 12 -34.50 -31.85 -39.54
CA VAL A 12 -35.02 -31.01 -38.43
C VAL A 12 -34.10 -31.06 -37.22
N ILE A 13 -33.58 -32.23 -36.85
CA ILE A 13 -32.64 -32.37 -35.72
C ILE A 13 -31.35 -31.58 -35.98
N VAL A 14 -30.80 -31.65 -37.19
CA VAL A 14 -29.58 -30.91 -37.56
C VAL A 14 -29.82 -29.40 -37.49
N ILE A 15 -30.96 -28.91 -37.97
CA ILE A 15 -31.31 -27.49 -37.93
C ILE A 15 -31.45 -27.01 -36.48
N VAL A 16 -32.13 -27.77 -35.62
CA VAL A 16 -32.28 -27.43 -34.19
C VAL A 16 -30.93 -27.41 -33.48
N ALA A 17 -30.05 -28.39 -33.73
CA ALA A 17 -28.71 -28.40 -33.17
C ALA A 17 -27.88 -27.19 -33.61
N LEU A 18 -27.99 -26.78 -34.89
CA LEU A 18 -27.31 -25.59 -35.41
C LEU A 18 -27.83 -24.31 -34.74
N ILE A 19 -29.15 -24.18 -34.55
CA ILE A 19 -29.75 -23.03 -33.87
C ILE A 19 -29.27 -22.95 -32.42
N ILE A 20 -29.20 -24.08 -31.71
CA ILE A 20 -28.68 -24.13 -30.34
C ILE A 20 -27.19 -23.73 -30.30
N ALA A 21 -26.38 -24.23 -31.24
CA ALA A 21 -24.96 -23.87 -31.32
C ALA A 21 -24.75 -22.38 -31.64
N ILE A 22 -25.55 -21.81 -32.55
CA ILE A 22 -25.52 -20.38 -32.86
C ILE A 22 -25.99 -19.56 -31.66
N ALA A 23 -27.08 -19.97 -30.98
CA ALA A 23 -27.55 -19.29 -29.77
C ALA A 23 -26.48 -19.32 -28.67
N ALA A 24 -25.82 -20.46 -28.45
CA ALA A 24 -24.72 -20.58 -27.50
C ALA A 24 -23.51 -19.71 -27.90
N TYR A 25 -23.17 -19.64 -29.20
CA TYR A 25 -22.11 -18.78 -29.70
C TYR A 25 -22.43 -17.29 -29.50
N VAL A 26 -23.66 -16.87 -29.83
CA VAL A 26 -24.13 -15.49 -29.66
C VAL A 26 -24.22 -15.10 -28.18
N ILE A 27 -24.67 -16.00 -27.30
CA ILE A 27 -24.67 -15.77 -25.85
C ILE A 27 -23.22 -15.62 -25.34
N ASN A 28 -22.30 -16.45 -25.82
CA ASN A 28 -20.88 -16.39 -25.44
C ASN A 28 -20.15 -15.17 -26.02
N GLU A 29 -20.55 -14.67 -27.19
CA GLU A 29 -20.05 -13.38 -27.71
C GLU A 29 -20.66 -12.17 -27.01
N ASN A 30 -21.94 -12.22 -26.61
CA ASN A 30 -22.55 -11.16 -25.78
C ASN A 30 -22.04 -11.20 -24.33
N GLU A 31 -21.52 -12.32 -23.83
CA GLU A 31 -20.74 -12.33 -22.58
C GLU A 31 -19.34 -11.74 -22.73
N LYS A 32 -18.80 -11.70 -23.96
CA LYS A 32 -17.56 -10.95 -24.30
C LYS A 32 -17.82 -9.47 -24.58
N GLU A 33 -19.07 -9.02 -24.54
CA GLU A 33 -19.46 -7.62 -24.72
C GLU A 33 -18.93 -6.79 -23.54
N SER A 34 -18.06 -5.83 -23.88
CA SER A 34 -17.16 -5.04 -23.02
C SER A 34 -17.46 -5.06 -21.52
N GLU A 35 -16.56 -5.61 -20.71
CA GLU A 35 -16.48 -5.27 -19.29
C GLU A 35 -16.32 -3.74 -19.18
N GLU A 36 -17.37 -3.06 -18.74
CA GLU A 36 -17.35 -1.62 -18.52
C GLU A 36 -16.21 -1.30 -17.55
N THR A 37 -15.24 -0.49 -18.02
CA THR A 37 -14.17 0.02 -17.18
C THR A 37 -14.68 1.27 -16.47
N ILE A 38 -14.78 1.19 -15.15
CA ILE A 38 -15.18 2.31 -14.30
C ILE A 38 -13.94 2.81 -13.57
N VAL A 39 -13.74 4.13 -13.61
CA VAL A 39 -12.65 4.81 -12.89
C VAL A 39 -13.26 5.90 -12.04
N ARG A 40 -13.02 5.87 -10.73
CA ARG A 40 -13.36 6.97 -9.83
C ARG A 40 -12.10 7.53 -9.17
N GLU A 41 -12.00 8.85 -9.15
CA GLU A 41 -10.97 9.59 -8.45
C GLU A 41 -11.62 10.51 -7.40
N PHE A 42 -11.09 10.53 -6.18
CA PHE A 42 -11.59 11.36 -5.09
C PHE A 42 -10.49 11.57 -4.03
N TYR A 43 -10.66 12.55 -3.16
CA TYR A 43 -9.73 12.81 -2.05
C TYR A 43 -10.17 12.03 -0.80
N GLY A 44 -9.24 11.31 -0.17
CA GLY A 44 -9.47 10.54 1.05
C GLY A 44 -8.15 10.07 1.66
N LEU A 45 -8.14 9.74 2.96
CA LEU A 45 -6.92 9.33 3.67
C LEU A 45 -5.74 10.33 3.54
N GLY A 46 -6.03 11.61 3.28
CA GLY A 46 -5.02 12.65 3.09
C GLY A 46 -4.28 12.60 1.75
N THR A 47 -4.86 11.96 0.72
CA THR A 47 -4.29 11.85 -0.62
C THR A 47 -5.38 11.74 -1.70
N ILE A 48 -4.97 11.76 -2.98
CA ILE A 48 -5.84 11.41 -4.10
C ILE A 48 -5.90 9.89 -4.21
N ILE A 49 -7.11 9.35 -4.18
CA ILE A 49 -7.41 7.93 -4.36
C ILE A 49 -8.00 7.75 -5.76
N ARG A 50 -7.46 6.77 -6.49
CA ARG A 50 -7.98 6.36 -7.78
C ARG A 50 -8.29 4.87 -7.77
N LEU A 51 -9.56 4.54 -8.01
CA LEU A 51 -10.04 3.17 -8.10
C LEU A 51 -10.45 2.91 -9.54
N ARG A 52 -9.82 1.93 -10.18
CA ARG A 52 -10.22 1.40 -11.48
C ARG A 52 -10.73 -0.02 -11.30
N VAL A 53 -11.91 -0.30 -11.85
CA VAL A 53 -12.53 -1.62 -11.87
C VAL A 53 -12.97 -1.93 -13.30
N ASP A 54 -12.69 -3.13 -13.77
CA ASP A 54 -13.27 -3.65 -15.01
C ASP A 54 -14.33 -4.70 -14.64
N GLY A 55 -15.59 -4.49 -15.05
CA GLY A 55 -16.68 -5.45 -14.87
C GLY A 55 -18.02 -4.84 -14.43
N LYS A 56 -19.11 -5.59 -14.65
CA LYS A 56 -20.51 -5.14 -14.51
C LYS A 56 -20.90 -4.64 -13.10
N ASN A 57 -20.19 -5.06 -12.05
CA ASN A 57 -20.48 -4.64 -10.67
C ASN A 57 -19.61 -3.45 -10.21
N GLY A 58 -18.87 -2.80 -11.11
CA GLY A 58 -17.84 -1.83 -10.75
C GLY A 58 -18.37 -0.62 -9.96
N GLU A 59 -19.52 -0.05 -10.33
CA GLU A 59 -20.06 1.12 -9.63
C GLU A 59 -20.40 0.82 -8.18
N LYS A 60 -21.11 -0.30 -7.96
CA LYS A 60 -21.47 -0.76 -6.61
C LYS A 60 -20.21 -1.05 -5.79
N ALA A 61 -19.25 -1.78 -6.37
CA ALA A 61 -18.01 -2.15 -5.69
C ALA A 61 -17.19 -0.91 -5.29
N ILE A 62 -17.09 0.09 -6.17
CA ILE A 62 -16.41 1.36 -5.89
C ILE A 62 -17.12 2.13 -4.79
N GLN A 63 -18.46 2.20 -4.80
CA GLN A 63 -19.19 2.90 -3.76
C GLN A 63 -19.00 2.24 -2.38
N GLU A 64 -19.11 0.91 -2.29
CA GLU A 64 -18.83 0.16 -1.06
C GLU A 64 -17.38 0.33 -0.58
N ALA A 65 -16.43 0.39 -1.51
CA ALA A 65 -15.02 0.64 -1.20
C ALA A 65 -14.81 2.05 -0.60
N ILE A 66 -15.50 3.06 -1.12
CA ILE A 66 -15.45 4.43 -0.58
C ILE A 66 -16.03 4.49 0.82
N ASP A 67 -17.16 3.84 1.05
CA ASP A 67 -17.77 3.77 2.37
C ASP A 67 -16.83 3.08 3.37
N ARG A 68 -16.16 2.00 2.93
CA ARG A 68 -15.14 1.32 3.74
C ARG A 68 -13.95 2.22 4.06
N LEU A 69 -13.42 2.95 3.06
CA LEU A 69 -12.32 3.90 3.24
C LEU A 69 -12.69 5.02 4.23
N ASN A 70 -13.90 5.55 4.15
CA ASN A 70 -14.40 6.57 5.08
C ASN A 70 -14.46 6.05 6.53
N ILE A 71 -14.90 4.80 6.74
CA ILE A 71 -14.89 4.17 8.07
C ILE A 71 -13.46 4.07 8.61
N ILE A 72 -12.52 3.61 7.79
CA ILE A 72 -11.10 3.48 8.16
C ILE A 72 -10.54 4.85 8.54
N GLU A 73 -10.73 5.86 7.69
CA GLU A 73 -10.24 7.22 7.95
C GLU A 73 -10.79 7.79 9.26
N ASN A 74 -12.09 7.62 9.50
CA ASN A 74 -12.75 8.11 10.71
C ASN A 74 -12.19 7.47 11.99
N LYS A 75 -11.80 6.21 11.94
CA LYS A 75 -11.25 5.47 13.10
C LYS A 75 -9.75 5.65 13.29
N MET A 76 -8.98 5.79 12.22
CA MET A 76 -7.52 5.66 12.25
C MET A 76 -6.77 6.98 12.04
N SER A 77 -7.44 8.05 11.58
CA SER A 77 -6.76 9.32 11.32
C SER A 77 -6.24 9.98 12.59
N VAL A 78 -4.95 10.32 12.61
CA VAL A 78 -4.32 11.13 13.67
C VAL A 78 -4.79 12.59 13.70
N PHE A 79 -5.51 13.02 12.67
CA PHE A 79 -6.00 14.40 12.51
C PHE A 79 -7.47 14.55 12.94
N LYS A 80 -8.21 13.45 13.07
CA LYS A 80 -9.59 13.47 13.56
C LYS A 80 -9.62 13.35 15.06
N GLU A 81 -10.26 14.32 15.73
CA GLU A 81 -10.21 14.48 17.17
C GLU A 81 -10.72 13.26 17.95
N PHE A 82 -11.73 12.57 17.41
CA PHE A 82 -12.43 11.46 18.05
C PHE A 82 -12.14 10.10 17.38
N SER A 83 -11.09 10.01 16.56
CA SER A 83 -10.64 8.72 16.04
C SER A 83 -10.11 7.82 17.17
N GLU A 84 -10.15 6.50 16.98
CA GLU A 84 -9.64 5.54 17.95
C GLU A 84 -8.15 5.79 18.24
N VAL A 85 -7.36 6.12 17.20
CA VAL A 85 -5.94 6.50 17.32
C VAL A 85 -5.75 7.79 18.12
N SER A 86 -6.59 8.80 17.90
CA SER A 86 -6.55 10.04 18.68
C SER A 86 -6.94 9.81 20.15
N MET A 87 -7.90 8.91 20.41
CA MET A 87 -8.29 8.54 21.77
C MET A 87 -7.17 7.77 22.49
N ILE A 88 -6.46 6.86 21.82
CA ILE A 88 -5.26 6.21 22.37
C ILE A 88 -4.22 7.27 22.76
N ASN A 89 -3.94 8.21 21.84
CA ASN A 89 -2.96 9.28 22.07
C ASN A 89 -3.32 10.20 23.24
N LYS A 90 -4.60 10.60 23.34
CA LYS A 90 -5.10 11.45 24.44
C LYS A 90 -4.99 10.79 25.81
N ASN A 91 -5.10 9.46 25.86
CA ASN A 91 -5.09 8.68 27.11
C ASN A 91 -3.75 7.96 27.37
N ALA A 92 -2.68 8.36 26.68
CA ALA A 92 -1.34 7.79 26.84
C ALA A 92 -0.87 7.87 28.31
N GLY A 93 -0.43 6.74 28.86
CA GLY A 93 -0.01 6.62 30.26
C GLY A 93 -1.13 6.72 31.29
N VAL A 94 -2.40 6.78 30.88
CA VAL A 94 -3.56 6.92 31.77
C VAL A 94 -4.45 5.68 31.73
N SER A 95 -4.94 5.28 30.55
CA SER A 95 -5.85 4.14 30.43
C SER A 95 -5.85 3.52 29.03
N ASN A 96 -6.04 2.20 28.97
CA ASN A 96 -6.23 1.49 27.70
C ASN A 96 -7.58 1.87 27.09
N GLN A 97 -7.60 2.07 25.78
CA GLN A 97 -8.81 2.39 25.02
C GLN A 97 -9.31 1.14 24.30
N ALA A 98 -10.60 0.83 24.45
CA ALA A 98 -11.24 -0.16 23.60
C ALA A 98 -11.26 0.34 22.15
N VAL A 99 -10.94 -0.52 21.20
CA VAL A 99 -10.86 -0.19 19.78
C VAL A 99 -11.55 -1.24 18.93
N SER A 100 -11.86 -0.89 17.69
CA SER A 100 -12.37 -1.85 16.74
C SER A 100 -11.33 -2.90 16.35
N THR A 101 -11.80 -4.05 15.86
CA THR A 101 -10.94 -5.14 15.36
C THR A 101 -9.96 -4.66 14.28
N ASP A 102 -10.39 -3.75 13.42
CA ASP A 102 -9.56 -3.14 12.37
C ASP A 102 -8.36 -2.40 12.97
N THR A 103 -8.61 -1.48 13.92
CA THR A 103 -7.56 -0.69 14.57
C THR A 103 -6.63 -1.56 15.39
N TYR A 104 -7.18 -2.57 16.09
CA TYR A 104 -6.37 -3.54 16.80
C TYR A 104 -5.44 -4.32 15.85
N PHE A 105 -5.97 -4.80 14.74
CA PHE A 105 -5.21 -5.53 13.73
C PHE A 105 -4.07 -4.68 13.16
N VAL A 106 -4.36 -3.44 12.76
CA VAL A 106 -3.36 -2.54 12.17
C VAL A 106 -2.26 -2.19 13.16
N ILE A 107 -2.59 -1.85 14.41
CA ILE A 107 -1.56 -1.50 15.41
C ILE A 107 -0.76 -2.74 15.82
N ASN A 108 -1.40 -3.91 15.95
CA ASN A 108 -0.67 -5.15 16.18
C ASN A 108 0.32 -5.45 15.04
N LYS A 109 -0.10 -5.27 13.78
CA LYS A 109 0.79 -5.40 12.62
C LYS A 109 1.91 -4.37 12.61
N ALA A 110 1.62 -3.14 13.01
CA ALA A 110 2.64 -2.10 13.14
C ALA A 110 3.73 -2.53 14.13
N VAL A 111 3.35 -3.07 15.29
CA VAL A 111 4.29 -3.60 16.30
C VAL A 111 5.08 -4.80 15.79
N GLU A 112 4.46 -5.70 15.01
CA GLU A 112 5.17 -6.81 14.34
C GLU A 112 6.25 -6.29 13.39
N TYR A 113 5.92 -5.32 12.54
CA TYR A 113 6.89 -4.71 11.62
C TYR A 113 7.96 -3.89 12.33
N SER A 114 7.65 -3.26 13.46
CA SER A 114 8.67 -2.63 14.28
C SER A 114 9.70 -3.61 14.81
N ARG A 115 9.28 -4.79 15.27
CA ARG A 115 10.21 -5.85 15.70
C ARG A 115 11.05 -6.37 14.54
N LEU A 116 10.42 -6.71 13.41
CA LEU A 116 11.12 -7.19 12.21
C LEU A 116 12.14 -6.16 11.69
N SER A 117 11.80 -4.88 11.82
CA SER A 117 12.61 -3.78 11.33
C SER A 117 13.64 -3.24 12.34
N GLU A 118 13.84 -3.90 13.49
CA GLU A 118 14.71 -3.44 14.58
C GLU A 118 14.44 -1.98 15.01
N GLY A 119 13.15 -1.60 15.04
CA GLY A 119 12.67 -0.28 15.41
C GLY A 119 12.88 0.82 14.37
N THR A 120 13.30 0.48 13.15
CA THR A 120 13.43 1.48 12.06
C THR A 120 12.07 1.92 11.51
N PHE A 121 11.07 1.03 11.53
CA PHE A 121 9.66 1.42 11.54
C PHE A 121 9.16 1.45 12.98
N ASP A 122 8.69 2.60 13.48
CA ASP A 122 8.13 2.70 14.83
C ASP A 122 6.83 3.52 14.82
N PRO A 123 5.66 2.92 15.12
CA PRO A 123 4.39 3.65 15.15
C PRO A 123 4.33 4.68 16.27
N THR A 124 5.21 4.65 17.28
CA THR A 124 5.27 5.66 18.37
C THR A 124 6.07 6.92 18.00
N ILE A 125 6.47 7.08 16.73
CA ILE A 125 7.31 8.20 16.26
C ILE A 125 6.64 9.58 16.31
N LYS A 126 5.33 9.64 16.56
CA LYS A 126 4.52 10.87 16.51
C LYS A 126 5.07 12.05 17.31
N PRO A 127 5.60 11.88 18.55
CA PRO A 127 6.17 12.99 19.31
C PRO A 127 7.32 13.67 18.56
N ILE A 128 8.12 12.92 17.81
CA ILE A 128 9.22 13.48 17.01
C ILE A 128 8.69 14.12 15.72
N VAL A 129 7.84 13.41 14.96
CA VAL A 129 7.28 13.95 13.70
C VAL A 129 6.55 15.27 13.93
N SER A 130 5.83 15.38 15.05
CA SER A 130 5.12 16.60 15.46
C SER A 130 6.05 17.78 15.75
N LEU A 131 7.30 17.55 16.18
CA LEU A 131 8.29 18.62 16.36
C LEU A 131 8.71 19.21 15.01
N TRP A 132 9.01 18.34 14.04
CA TRP A 132 9.53 18.71 12.72
C TRP A 132 8.48 19.44 11.87
N ARG A 133 7.20 19.04 11.98
CA ARG A 133 6.08 19.64 11.24
C ARG A 133 6.27 19.63 9.72
N ILE A 134 7.03 18.66 9.20
CA ILE A 134 7.29 18.52 7.76
C ILE A 134 5.98 18.19 7.04
N GLY A 135 5.72 18.88 5.92
CA GLY A 135 4.47 18.76 5.19
C GLY A 135 3.32 19.62 5.75
N SER A 136 3.59 20.47 6.75
CA SER A 136 2.69 21.55 7.16
C SER A 136 3.13 22.90 6.60
N ASP A 137 2.32 23.94 6.78
CA ASP A 137 2.63 25.31 6.35
C ASP A 137 3.80 25.96 7.11
N ASN A 138 4.25 25.36 8.22
CA ASN A 138 5.32 25.92 9.05
C ASN A 138 6.28 24.81 9.53
N PRO A 139 7.05 24.20 8.61
CA PRO A 139 8.08 23.23 8.97
C PRO A 139 9.22 23.93 9.72
N ARG A 140 9.90 23.20 10.61
CA ARG A 140 11.02 23.76 11.38
C ARG A 140 12.09 22.73 11.64
N ILE A 141 13.27 23.21 12.05
CA ILE A 141 14.33 22.38 12.63
C ILE A 141 14.19 22.46 14.15
N PRO A 142 13.83 21.36 14.85
CA PRO A 142 13.79 21.33 16.30
C PRO A 142 15.19 21.43 16.89
N ASN A 143 15.30 22.00 18.10
CA ASN A 143 16.57 22.03 18.79
C ASN A 143 16.90 20.65 19.40
N LYS A 144 18.17 20.44 19.76
CA LYS A 144 18.67 19.15 20.25
C LYS A 144 17.95 18.69 21.54
N SER A 145 17.60 19.60 22.45
CA SER A 145 16.94 19.24 23.71
C SER A 145 15.48 18.82 23.49
N GLU A 146 14.76 19.46 22.57
CA GLU A 146 13.42 19.02 22.13
C GLU A 146 13.46 17.59 21.61
N ILE A 147 14.39 17.28 20.70
CA ILE A 147 14.54 15.93 20.12
C ILE A 147 14.90 14.92 21.21
N THR A 148 15.90 15.21 22.04
CA THR A 148 16.38 14.30 23.09
C THR A 148 15.28 13.97 24.11
N ASN A 149 14.43 14.95 24.44
CA ASN A 149 13.33 14.75 25.37
C ASN A 149 12.18 13.93 24.75
N ASN A 150 11.86 14.15 23.47
CA ASN A 150 10.79 13.42 22.80
C ASN A 150 11.21 12.03 22.33
N LEU A 151 12.50 11.77 22.10
CA LEU A 151 13.00 10.44 21.73
C LEU A 151 12.74 9.40 22.82
N LYS A 152 12.70 9.81 24.09
CA LYS A 152 12.33 8.95 25.22
C LYS A 152 10.90 8.41 25.14
N LEU A 153 10.07 8.99 24.28
CA LEU A 153 8.68 8.61 24.06
C LEU A 153 8.53 7.67 22.85
N VAL A 154 9.60 7.46 22.08
CA VAL A 154 9.60 6.60 20.89
C VAL A 154 10.13 5.23 21.26
N ASN A 155 9.21 4.29 21.44
CA ASN A 155 9.49 2.90 21.70
C ASN A 155 8.22 2.07 21.45
N TYR A 156 8.16 1.36 20.32
CA TYR A 156 7.03 0.48 20.00
C TYR A 156 6.75 -0.60 21.07
N GLU A 157 7.73 -0.98 21.89
CA GLU A 157 7.54 -1.97 22.96
C GLU A 157 6.67 -1.45 24.12
N ASP A 158 6.48 -0.13 24.20
CA ASP A 158 5.60 0.50 25.18
C ASP A 158 4.12 0.47 24.77
N ILE A 159 3.80 -0.07 23.58
CA ILE A 159 2.42 -0.30 23.15
C ILE A 159 1.88 -1.53 23.87
N ILE A 160 0.82 -1.32 24.66
CA ILE A 160 0.13 -2.37 25.40
C ILE A 160 -1.03 -2.87 24.54
N LEU A 161 -0.95 -4.12 24.09
CA LEU A 161 -1.98 -4.78 23.28
C LEU A 161 -2.72 -5.82 24.13
N ASP A 162 -4.01 -5.62 24.40
CA ASP A 162 -4.86 -6.63 25.04
C ASP A 162 -5.86 -7.21 24.04
N LYS A 163 -5.58 -8.45 23.62
CA LYS A 163 -6.41 -9.18 22.64
C LYS A 163 -7.77 -9.60 23.22
N LYS A 164 -7.87 -9.83 24.53
CA LYS A 164 -9.12 -10.29 25.15
C LYS A 164 -10.13 -9.16 25.21
N SER A 165 -9.70 -7.98 25.65
CA SER A 165 -10.56 -6.80 25.74
C SER A 165 -10.60 -5.96 24.45
N HIS A 166 -9.81 -6.30 23.43
CA HIS A 166 -9.61 -5.48 22.23
C HIS A 166 -9.27 -4.03 22.60
N SER A 167 -8.31 -3.87 23.51
CA SER A 167 -7.89 -2.56 23.97
C SER A 167 -6.40 -2.31 23.74
N ILE A 168 -6.06 -1.03 23.58
CA ILE A 168 -4.71 -0.55 23.33
C ILE A 168 -4.38 0.57 24.30
N GLY A 169 -3.20 0.50 24.92
CA GLY A 169 -2.67 1.55 25.76
C GLY A 169 -1.25 1.93 25.35
N LEU A 170 -0.79 3.09 25.84
CA LEU A 170 0.61 3.50 25.79
C LEU A 170 1.11 3.63 27.22
N LYS A 171 2.32 3.11 27.48
CA LYS A 171 2.86 2.98 28.83
C LYS A 171 3.16 4.32 29.50
N HIS A 172 3.58 5.32 28.74
CA HIS A 172 4.04 6.60 29.28
C HIS A 172 3.16 7.76 28.84
N THR A 173 3.00 8.74 29.73
CA THR A 173 2.31 10.00 29.41
C THR A 173 3.07 10.73 28.30
N LYS A 174 2.32 11.41 27.42
CA LYS A 174 2.83 12.10 26.23
C LYS A 174 3.40 11.21 25.12
N GLN A 175 3.45 9.88 25.28
CA GLN A 175 3.62 9.00 24.13
C GLN A 175 2.46 9.18 23.16
N ALA A 176 2.73 8.99 21.88
CA ALA A 176 1.70 9.06 20.88
C ALA A 176 2.07 8.17 19.69
N ILE A 177 1.06 7.53 19.12
CA ILE A 177 1.16 6.74 17.91
C ILE A 177 0.72 7.51 16.66
N ASP A 178 1.40 7.25 15.57
CA ASP A 178 1.06 7.57 14.20
C ASP A 178 1.19 6.30 13.35
N ILE A 179 0.12 5.92 12.68
CA ILE A 179 0.03 4.73 11.84
C ILE A 179 -0.03 5.09 10.34
N GLY A 180 0.34 6.31 9.96
CA GLY A 180 0.34 6.77 8.57
C GLY A 180 1.25 5.97 7.63
N GLY A 181 2.25 5.28 8.17
CA GLY A 181 3.14 4.37 7.44
C GLY A 181 2.67 2.92 7.37
N ILE A 182 1.41 2.62 7.69
CA ILE A 182 0.84 1.25 7.54
C ILE A 182 -0.66 1.26 7.22
N ALA A 183 -1.38 2.33 7.61
CA ALA A 183 -2.83 2.41 7.47
C ALA A 183 -3.32 2.43 6.01
N LYS A 184 -2.52 2.94 5.06
CA LYS A 184 -2.92 2.95 3.64
C LYS A 184 -2.80 1.56 3.03
N GLY A 185 -1.77 0.82 3.41
CA GLY A 185 -1.65 -0.58 3.05
C GLY A 185 -2.87 -1.39 3.53
N TYR A 186 -3.26 -1.24 4.79
CA TYR A 186 -4.49 -1.86 5.28
C TYR A 186 -5.74 -1.43 4.50
N ALA A 187 -5.89 -0.14 4.23
CA ALA A 187 -7.01 0.39 3.46
C ALA A 187 -7.08 -0.21 2.04
N ALA A 188 -5.94 -0.40 1.37
CA ALA A 188 -5.89 -1.04 0.05
C ALA A 188 -6.30 -2.52 0.12
N ASP A 189 -5.88 -3.24 1.16
CA ASP A 189 -6.31 -4.62 1.40
C ASP A 189 -7.82 -4.73 1.66
N GLU A 190 -8.42 -3.75 2.34
CA GLU A 190 -9.86 -3.71 2.56
C GLU A 190 -10.65 -3.39 1.28
N VAL A 191 -10.15 -2.46 0.45
CA VAL A 191 -10.74 -2.21 -0.88
C VAL A 191 -10.68 -3.46 -1.75
N LYS A 192 -9.53 -4.16 -1.76
CA LYS A 192 -9.39 -5.44 -2.46
C LYS A 192 -10.45 -6.44 -2.01
N LYS A 193 -10.66 -6.62 -0.70
CA LYS A 193 -11.69 -7.52 -0.17
C LYS A 193 -13.10 -7.14 -0.62
N VAL A 194 -13.43 -5.84 -0.63
CA VAL A 194 -14.72 -5.34 -1.15
C VAL A 194 -14.89 -5.70 -2.63
N PHE A 195 -13.84 -5.54 -3.43
CA PHE A 195 -13.86 -5.89 -4.85
C PHE A 195 -14.04 -7.40 -5.06
N GLU A 196 -13.31 -8.23 -4.33
CA GLU A 196 -13.46 -9.70 -4.38
C GLU A 196 -14.87 -10.15 -3.99
N ASN A 197 -15.45 -9.56 -2.93
CA ASN A 197 -16.83 -9.83 -2.50
C ASN A 197 -17.87 -9.46 -3.55
N ASN A 198 -17.60 -8.43 -4.36
CA ASN A 198 -18.42 -8.02 -5.49
C ASN A 198 -18.09 -8.78 -6.80
N ARG A 199 -17.26 -9.83 -6.71
CA ARG A 199 -16.81 -10.68 -7.82
C ARG A 199 -16.03 -9.92 -8.90
N ILE A 200 -15.40 -8.81 -8.53
CA ILE A 200 -14.46 -8.10 -9.40
C ILE A 200 -13.18 -8.93 -9.50
N LYS A 201 -12.70 -9.15 -10.73
CA LYS A 201 -11.49 -9.93 -11.01
C LYS A 201 -10.35 -9.11 -11.62
N SER A 202 -10.64 -7.92 -12.14
CA SER A 202 -9.67 -6.99 -12.72
C SER A 202 -9.88 -5.61 -12.08
N ALA A 203 -8.89 -5.16 -11.31
CA ALA A 203 -8.92 -3.82 -10.73
C ALA A 203 -7.52 -3.29 -10.44
N LEU A 204 -7.39 -1.96 -10.44
CA LEU A 204 -6.22 -1.26 -9.96
C LEU A 204 -6.64 -0.28 -8.86
N ILE A 205 -6.08 -0.48 -7.68
CA ILE A 205 -6.31 0.34 -6.49
C ILE A 205 -5.07 1.23 -6.32
N ASP A 206 -5.25 2.54 -6.30
CA ASP A 206 -4.19 3.51 -6.04
C ASP A 206 -4.60 4.44 -4.91
N LEU A 207 -3.98 4.27 -3.73
CA LEU A 207 -4.19 5.12 -2.56
C LEU A 207 -3.03 6.09 -2.38
N GLY A 208 -2.78 6.93 -3.40
CA GLY A 208 -1.72 7.93 -3.38
C GLY A 208 -0.32 7.33 -3.58
N GLY A 209 -0.16 6.45 -4.57
CA GLY A 209 1.07 5.72 -4.86
C GLY A 209 1.19 4.37 -4.14
N ASN A 210 0.29 4.07 -3.20
CA ASN A 210 0.15 2.74 -2.61
C ASN A 210 -0.73 1.88 -3.53
N ILE A 211 -0.11 1.11 -4.41
CA ILE A 211 -0.81 0.38 -5.48
C ILE A 211 -1.18 -1.04 -5.05
N TYR A 212 -2.35 -1.52 -5.47
CA TYR A 212 -2.70 -2.94 -5.53
C TYR A 212 -3.27 -3.30 -6.90
N ALA A 213 -2.69 -4.31 -7.54
CA ALA A 213 -3.12 -4.84 -8.82
C ALA A 213 -3.89 -6.16 -8.61
N LEU A 214 -5.21 -6.12 -8.73
CA LEU A 214 -6.08 -7.29 -8.61
C LEU A 214 -6.23 -7.98 -9.98
N GLY A 215 -5.92 -9.27 -10.02
CA GLY A 215 -5.94 -10.11 -11.22
C GLY A 215 -5.10 -9.57 -12.37
N THR A 216 -5.59 -9.78 -13.60
CA THR A 216 -5.01 -9.27 -14.84
C THR A 216 -5.96 -8.25 -15.48
N LYS A 217 -5.47 -7.49 -16.45
CA LYS A 217 -6.31 -6.60 -17.26
C LYS A 217 -7.32 -7.41 -18.09
N PRO A 218 -8.37 -6.77 -18.66
CA PRO A 218 -9.34 -7.46 -19.52
C PRO A 218 -8.72 -8.17 -20.74
N ASP A 219 -7.59 -7.67 -21.25
CA ASP A 219 -6.81 -8.31 -22.33
C ASP A 219 -5.92 -9.47 -21.87
N LYS A 220 -6.05 -9.89 -20.59
CA LYS A 220 -5.29 -10.93 -19.89
C LYS A 220 -3.79 -10.61 -19.71
N THR A 221 -3.38 -9.37 -19.99
CA THR A 221 -2.01 -8.95 -19.72
C THR A 221 -1.83 -8.53 -18.26
N LEU A 222 -0.61 -8.67 -17.75
CA LEU A 222 -0.26 -8.22 -16.41
C LEU A 222 -0.40 -6.70 -16.26
N TRP A 223 -0.63 -6.27 -15.03
CA TRP A 223 -0.58 -4.85 -14.69
C TRP A 223 0.86 -4.36 -14.77
N LYS A 224 1.05 -3.23 -15.46
CA LYS A 224 2.35 -2.56 -15.56
C LYS A 224 2.34 -1.42 -14.55
N VAL A 225 3.15 -1.52 -13.51
CA VAL A 225 3.28 -0.50 -12.46
C VAL A 225 4.63 0.19 -12.64
N GLY A 226 4.62 1.50 -12.82
CA GLY A 226 5.83 2.30 -12.92
C GLY A 226 6.46 2.52 -11.55
N ILE A 227 7.77 2.34 -11.45
CA ILE A 227 8.56 2.69 -10.27
C ILE A 227 9.06 4.11 -10.46
N GLN A 228 8.54 5.05 -9.67
CA GLN A 228 8.79 6.48 -9.85
C GLN A 228 10.28 6.82 -9.82
N ASN A 229 10.70 7.77 -10.66
CA ASN A 229 12.01 8.38 -10.58
C ASN A 229 12.09 9.30 -9.34
N PRO A 230 12.92 8.96 -8.33
CA PRO A 230 13.01 9.74 -7.11
C PRO A 230 13.76 11.07 -7.27
N ILE A 231 14.40 11.31 -8.43
CA ILE A 231 15.23 12.49 -8.71
C ILE A 231 14.49 13.48 -9.63
N ASP A 232 13.49 13.02 -10.38
CA ASP A 232 12.77 13.81 -11.39
C ASP A 232 11.36 14.17 -10.91
N THR A 233 10.67 14.97 -11.72
CA THR A 233 9.27 15.34 -11.52
C THR A 233 8.34 14.12 -11.53
N ARG A 234 7.25 14.24 -10.78
CA ARG A 234 6.24 13.18 -10.64
C ARG A 234 5.64 12.84 -12.01
N GLY A 235 5.63 11.55 -12.35
CA GLY A 235 5.15 11.04 -13.64
C GLY A 235 6.24 10.30 -14.43
N GLU A 236 7.50 10.65 -14.17
CA GLU A 236 8.65 9.91 -14.71
C GLU A 236 8.94 8.67 -13.86
N HIS A 237 9.29 7.56 -14.51
CA HIS A 237 9.60 6.29 -13.85
C HIS A 237 10.96 5.76 -14.30
N ILE A 238 11.71 5.15 -13.37
CA ILE A 238 12.99 4.53 -13.70
C ILE A 238 12.81 3.20 -14.43
N GLY A 239 11.64 2.58 -14.26
CA GLY A 239 11.36 1.25 -14.75
C GLY A 239 9.93 0.84 -14.47
N VAL A 240 9.58 -0.35 -14.95
CA VAL A 240 8.24 -0.91 -14.86
C VAL A 240 8.33 -2.34 -14.32
N ILE A 241 7.48 -2.65 -13.35
CA ILE A 241 7.26 -4.02 -12.88
C ILE A 241 5.92 -4.53 -13.42
N CYS A 242 5.91 -5.78 -13.89
CA CYS A 242 4.69 -6.45 -14.31
C CYS A 242 4.17 -7.34 -13.19
N VAL A 243 2.93 -7.13 -12.74
CA VAL A 243 2.37 -7.80 -11.56
C VAL A 243 0.92 -8.24 -11.78
N GLU A 244 0.53 -9.27 -11.03
CA GLU A 244 -0.84 -9.77 -10.86
C GLU A 244 -1.01 -10.15 -9.39
N ASN A 245 -2.14 -9.77 -8.77
CA ASN A 245 -2.46 -10.06 -7.37
C ASN A 245 -1.36 -9.64 -6.38
N LYS A 246 -0.76 -8.47 -6.61
CA LYS A 246 0.31 -7.91 -5.77
C LYS A 246 0.05 -6.44 -5.44
N SER A 247 0.52 -6.05 -4.27
CA SER A 247 0.73 -4.65 -3.91
C SER A 247 2.11 -4.18 -4.34
N VAL A 248 2.23 -2.90 -4.68
CA VAL A 248 3.50 -2.20 -4.93
C VAL A 248 3.44 -0.88 -4.14
N VAL A 249 4.21 -0.79 -3.07
CA VAL A 249 4.18 0.36 -2.15
C VAL A 249 5.56 0.97 -2.03
N THR A 250 5.64 2.30 -2.18
CA THR A 250 6.92 3.02 -2.22
C THR A 250 7.01 4.05 -1.09
N SER A 251 8.13 4.05 -0.36
CA SER A 251 8.55 5.12 0.54
C SER A 251 9.75 5.85 -0.04
N GLY A 252 9.69 7.18 -0.10
CA GLY A 252 10.76 8.01 -0.67
C GLY A 252 10.84 9.39 -0.03
N ASN A 253 12.03 9.99 -0.03
CA ASN A 253 12.26 11.31 0.58
C ASN A 253 11.77 12.50 -0.27
N TYR A 254 11.40 12.26 -1.53
CA TYR A 254 10.98 13.27 -2.49
C TYR A 254 9.49 13.66 -2.37
N GLU A 255 8.69 12.93 -1.58
CA GLU A 255 7.26 13.19 -1.44
C GLU A 255 6.95 14.42 -0.56
N ARG A 256 7.66 14.56 0.57
CA ARG A 256 7.47 15.66 1.53
C ARG A 256 8.80 16.05 2.15
N PHE A 257 9.24 17.27 1.88
CA PHE A 257 10.47 17.84 2.41
C PHE A 257 10.39 19.38 2.49
N PHE A 258 11.34 19.99 3.18
CA PHE A 258 11.61 21.42 3.11
C PHE A 258 13.11 21.68 3.05
N THR A 259 13.49 22.85 2.54
CA THR A 259 14.90 23.26 2.42
C THR A 259 15.18 24.39 3.40
N LYS A 260 16.27 24.26 4.16
CA LYS A 260 16.78 25.35 5.01
C LYS A 260 18.30 25.37 4.94
N GLU A 261 18.86 26.55 4.68
CA GLU A 261 20.32 26.76 4.59
C GLU A 261 21.01 25.80 3.59
N GLY A 262 20.33 25.48 2.48
CA GLY A 262 20.85 24.58 1.45
C GLY A 262 20.78 23.08 1.79
N LYS A 263 20.30 22.70 2.99
CA LYS A 263 20.05 21.29 3.37
C LYS A 263 18.57 20.94 3.21
N ILE A 264 18.30 19.77 2.65
CA ILE A 264 16.96 19.18 2.50
C ILE A 264 16.63 18.35 3.76
N TYR A 265 15.43 18.53 4.29
CA TYR A 265 14.88 17.78 5.41
C TYR A 265 13.57 17.12 5.00
N HIS A 266 13.55 15.79 4.92
CA HIS A 266 12.38 15.01 4.50
C HIS A 266 11.62 14.39 5.67
N HIS A 267 10.38 13.98 5.41
CA HIS A 267 9.45 13.47 6.42
C HIS A 267 9.78 12.09 7.01
N ILE A 268 10.64 11.29 6.35
CA ILE A 268 11.05 9.98 6.87
C ILE A 268 12.10 10.15 7.98
N ILE A 269 11.63 10.18 9.23
CA ILE A 269 12.44 10.34 10.43
C ILE A 269 12.99 9.00 10.90
N ASP A 270 14.27 8.94 11.24
CA ASP A 270 14.88 7.79 11.91
C ASP A 270 14.49 7.78 13.41
N PRO A 271 13.76 6.76 13.91
CA PRO A 271 13.36 6.65 15.31
C PRO A 271 14.53 6.63 16.30
N LYS A 272 15.75 6.25 15.88
CA LYS A 272 16.93 6.21 16.75
C LYS A 272 17.55 7.58 16.99
N THR A 273 17.49 8.46 15.98
CA THR A 273 18.16 9.77 16.04
C THR A 273 17.18 10.93 16.22
N GLY A 274 15.94 10.74 15.78
CA GLY A 274 14.90 11.76 15.77
C GLY A 274 15.10 12.84 14.70
N TYR A 275 15.98 12.60 13.72
CA TYR A 275 16.20 13.45 12.54
C TYR A 275 15.69 12.75 11.28
N PRO A 276 15.47 13.46 10.16
CA PRO A 276 15.33 12.83 8.86
C PRO A 276 16.45 11.83 8.62
N SER A 277 16.11 10.62 8.22
CA SER A 277 17.07 9.53 8.06
C SER A 277 18.15 9.89 7.03
N GLU A 278 19.42 9.72 7.42
CA GLU A 278 20.55 9.91 6.52
C GLU A 278 20.88 8.58 5.85
N SER A 279 20.14 8.26 4.78
CA SER A 279 20.31 7.03 3.99
C SER A 279 20.86 7.33 2.59
N GLU A 280 21.61 6.39 2.01
CA GLU A 280 21.90 6.39 0.58
C GLU A 280 20.68 6.02 -0.25
N VAL A 281 19.72 5.31 0.36
CA VAL A 281 18.41 5.00 -0.22
C VAL A 281 17.60 6.28 -0.34
N ILE A 282 17.04 6.52 -1.53
CA ILE A 282 16.10 7.61 -1.81
C ILE A 282 14.72 7.10 -2.19
N SER A 283 14.61 5.82 -2.52
CA SER A 283 13.34 5.12 -2.71
C SER A 283 13.45 3.66 -2.28
N SER A 284 12.45 3.20 -1.53
CA SER A 284 12.25 1.82 -1.09
C SER A 284 10.88 1.38 -1.56
N THR A 285 10.82 0.47 -2.53
CA THR A 285 9.57 -0.10 -3.03
C THR A 285 9.45 -1.55 -2.58
N ILE A 286 8.33 -1.91 -1.97
CA ILE A 286 8.01 -3.27 -1.55
C ILE A 286 6.89 -3.82 -2.42
N ILE A 287 7.06 -5.06 -2.86
CA ILE A 287 6.09 -5.82 -3.65
C ILE A 287 5.63 -7.00 -2.81
N SER A 288 4.33 -7.10 -2.52
CA SER A 288 3.83 -8.04 -1.52
C SER A 288 2.43 -8.59 -1.87
N ASP A 289 2.06 -9.72 -1.28
CA ASP A 289 0.70 -10.29 -1.43
C ASP A 289 -0.37 -9.41 -0.74
N HIS A 290 -0.01 -8.80 0.39
CA HIS A 290 -0.84 -7.89 1.16
C HIS A 290 -0.20 -6.50 1.21
N SER A 291 -1.02 -5.48 1.00
CA SER A 291 -0.55 -4.10 0.92
C SER A 291 -0.12 -3.55 2.28
N ILE A 292 -0.74 -4.00 3.38
CA ILE A 292 -0.30 -3.65 4.73
C ILE A 292 1.16 -4.04 5.01
N ASP A 293 1.61 -5.15 4.42
CA ASP A 293 3.00 -5.61 4.55
C ASP A 293 3.95 -4.66 3.80
N GLY A 294 3.54 -4.23 2.61
CA GLY A 294 4.29 -3.30 1.78
C GLY A 294 4.49 -1.93 2.43
N ASP A 295 3.41 -1.31 2.93
CA ASP A 295 3.43 0.03 3.56
C ASP A 295 4.30 0.04 4.84
N GLY A 296 4.13 -0.97 5.71
CA GLY A 296 4.93 -1.10 6.93
C GLY A 296 6.41 -1.36 6.66
N LEU A 297 6.73 -2.30 5.76
CA LEU A 297 8.11 -2.67 5.45
C LEU A 297 8.84 -1.60 4.63
N SER A 298 8.16 -0.87 3.73
CA SER A 298 8.84 0.10 2.86
C SER A 298 9.50 1.22 3.66
N THR A 299 8.83 1.70 4.71
CA THR A 299 9.33 2.73 5.62
C THR A 299 10.51 2.22 6.47
N GLY A 300 10.38 1.03 7.08
CA GLY A 300 11.46 0.44 7.87
C GLY A 300 12.69 0.14 7.01
N ALA A 301 12.51 -0.47 5.85
CA ALA A 301 13.57 -0.81 4.91
C ALA A 301 14.31 0.43 4.37
N TYR A 302 13.59 1.54 4.16
CA TYR A 302 14.20 2.82 3.76
C TYR A 302 15.28 3.27 4.76
N ILE A 303 15.01 3.13 6.06
CA ILE A 303 15.87 3.58 7.16
C ILE A 303 16.93 2.53 7.52
N MET A 304 16.57 1.24 7.45
CA MET A 304 17.44 0.12 7.83
C MET A 304 18.69 -0.02 6.94
N GLY A 305 18.62 0.46 5.69
CA GLY A 305 19.70 0.33 4.71
C GLY A 305 19.59 -0.95 3.88
N ILE A 306 20.25 -0.96 2.72
CA ILE A 306 19.97 -1.92 1.64
C ILE A 306 20.32 -3.36 2.05
N GLU A 307 21.52 -3.60 2.59
CA GLU A 307 22.01 -4.96 2.89
C GLU A 307 21.11 -5.68 3.91
N LYS A 308 20.86 -5.00 5.03
CA LYS A 308 19.96 -5.53 6.07
C LYS A 308 18.53 -5.71 5.55
N SER A 309 18.04 -4.76 4.76
CA SER A 309 16.69 -4.83 4.22
C SER A 309 16.50 -5.96 3.22
N ILE A 310 17.44 -6.18 2.30
CA ILE A 310 17.40 -7.31 1.37
C ILE A 310 17.42 -8.62 2.15
N LYS A 311 18.33 -8.77 3.12
CA LYS A 311 18.40 -9.98 3.94
C LYS A 311 17.09 -10.26 4.70
N LEU A 312 16.48 -9.23 5.27
CA LEU A 312 15.18 -9.34 5.94
C LEU A 312 14.11 -9.77 4.94
N ILE A 313 13.99 -9.08 3.81
CA ILE A 313 12.90 -9.29 2.86
C ILE A 313 13.01 -10.64 2.16
N GLU A 314 14.21 -11.11 1.81
CA GLU A 314 14.40 -12.45 1.24
C GLU A 314 14.04 -13.58 2.22
N SER A 315 14.01 -13.30 3.53
CA SER A 315 13.52 -14.25 4.53
C SER A 315 12.00 -14.33 4.61
N LEU A 316 11.28 -13.37 4.02
CA LEU A 316 9.83 -13.26 4.07
C LEU A 316 9.22 -13.82 2.78
N LYS A 317 8.29 -14.77 2.93
CA LYS A 317 7.62 -15.38 1.78
C LYS A 317 6.67 -14.39 1.10
N GLY A 318 6.74 -14.31 -0.22
CA GLY A 318 5.78 -13.54 -1.03
C GLY A 318 6.04 -12.03 -1.07
N ILE A 319 7.18 -11.60 -0.51
CA ILE A 319 7.59 -10.20 -0.43
C ILE A 319 8.91 -10.01 -1.16
N ASP A 320 8.98 -8.97 -1.97
CA ASP A 320 10.14 -8.56 -2.76
C ASP A 320 10.37 -7.05 -2.61
N ALA A 321 11.55 -6.58 -2.99
CA ALA A 321 11.94 -5.18 -2.83
C ALA A 321 12.75 -4.62 -3.99
N ILE A 322 12.60 -3.33 -4.24
CA ILE A 322 13.44 -2.52 -5.11
C ILE A 322 13.94 -1.31 -4.29
N PHE A 323 15.25 -1.11 -4.25
CA PHE A 323 15.88 0.05 -3.65
C PHE A 323 16.57 0.90 -4.72
N ILE A 324 16.41 2.21 -4.62
CA ILE A 324 17.08 3.19 -5.48
C ILE A 324 17.94 4.08 -4.61
N THR A 325 19.20 4.30 -5.02
CA THR A 325 20.16 5.14 -4.28
C THR A 325 20.36 6.51 -4.91
N LYS A 326 20.95 7.44 -4.13
CA LYS A 326 21.41 8.76 -4.60
C LYS A 326 22.34 8.68 -5.81
N ASN A 327 23.10 7.60 -5.94
CA ASN A 327 24.06 7.36 -7.02
C ASN A 327 23.42 6.70 -8.25
N LYS A 328 22.08 6.68 -8.33
CA LYS A 328 21.30 6.04 -9.41
C LYS A 328 21.57 4.53 -9.52
N GLU A 329 21.91 3.89 -8.41
CA GLU A 329 22.04 2.44 -8.35
C GLU A 329 20.71 1.81 -7.93
N VAL A 330 20.42 0.64 -8.51
CA VAL A 330 19.19 -0.11 -8.27
C VAL A 330 19.54 -1.49 -7.72
N TYR A 331 19.01 -1.80 -6.55
CA TYR A 331 19.14 -3.10 -5.90
C TYR A 331 17.76 -3.75 -5.81
N ALA A 332 17.66 -5.06 -6.03
CA ALA A 332 16.40 -5.77 -5.94
C ALA A 332 16.59 -7.17 -5.34
N THR A 333 15.57 -7.65 -4.65
CA THR A 333 15.51 -9.05 -4.20
C THR A 333 15.44 -10.00 -5.39
N SER A 334 15.90 -11.22 -5.18
CA SER A 334 16.01 -12.23 -6.25
C SER A 334 14.68 -12.57 -6.93
N GLY A 335 13.54 -12.49 -6.22
CA GLY A 335 12.22 -12.86 -6.74
C GLY A 335 11.68 -11.99 -7.88
N ILE A 336 12.15 -10.74 -8.01
CA ILE A 336 11.66 -9.78 -9.02
C ILE A 336 12.68 -9.39 -10.08
N LYS A 337 13.92 -9.87 -10.02
CA LYS A 337 14.97 -9.49 -10.99
C LYS A 337 14.56 -9.70 -12.46
N ASN A 338 13.75 -10.73 -12.74
CA ASN A 338 13.26 -11.02 -14.09
C ASN A 338 11.96 -10.27 -14.46
N ASN A 339 11.27 -9.68 -13.49
CA ASN A 339 9.96 -9.04 -13.67
C ASN A 339 10.01 -7.51 -13.62
N PHE A 340 11.08 -6.93 -13.07
CA PHE A 340 11.32 -5.49 -13.05
C PHE A 340 12.30 -5.11 -14.18
N LYS A 341 11.85 -4.21 -15.06
CA LYS A 341 12.65 -3.70 -16.17
C LYS A 341 12.96 -2.22 -15.97
N ILE A 342 14.23 -1.89 -15.81
CA ILE A 342 14.70 -0.50 -15.87
C ILE A 342 14.53 0.01 -17.30
N THR A 343 13.87 1.15 -17.46
CA THR A 343 13.65 1.84 -18.74
C THR A 343 14.47 3.12 -18.84
N ASN A 344 14.90 3.69 -17.72
CA ASN A 344 15.77 4.87 -17.67
C ASN A 344 17.24 4.44 -17.63
N THR A 345 18.00 4.79 -18.66
CA THR A 345 19.42 4.41 -18.83
C THR A 345 20.37 5.07 -17.85
N GLU A 346 19.93 6.07 -17.10
CA GLU A 346 20.75 6.68 -16.05
C GLU A 346 20.83 5.83 -14.78
N PHE A 347 19.94 4.84 -14.64
CA PHE A 347 19.89 3.94 -13.49
C PHE A 347 20.46 2.58 -13.85
N ASN A 348 21.27 2.02 -12.95
CA ASN A 348 21.97 0.77 -13.20
C ASN A 348 21.65 -0.27 -12.14
N TYR A 349 21.25 -1.46 -12.58
CA TYR A 349 21.13 -2.62 -11.72
C TYR A 349 22.48 -3.01 -11.11
N LYS A 350 22.47 -3.33 -9.83
CA LYS A 350 23.60 -3.93 -9.12
C LYS A 350 23.26 -5.37 -8.77
N ASP A 351 24.09 -6.29 -9.25
CA ASP A 351 23.84 -7.73 -9.12
C ASP A 351 24.12 -8.28 -7.72
N SER A 352 24.87 -7.55 -6.89
CA SER A 352 25.26 -7.94 -5.54
C SER A 352 25.38 -6.74 -4.59
N LEU A 353 25.12 -7.00 -3.31
CA LEU A 353 25.65 -6.23 -2.17
C LEU A 353 26.86 -6.96 -1.60
#